data_AF-A0A0M2SQ94-F1
#
_entry.id   AF-A0A0M2SQ94-F1
#
_cell.length_a   1.000
_cell.length_b   1.000
_cell.length_c   1.000
_cell.angle_alpha   90.00
_cell.angle_beta   90.00
_cell.angle_gamma   90.00
#
_symmetry.space_group_name_H-M   'P 1'
#
loop_
_entity.id
_entity.type
_entity.pdbx_description
1 polymer ?
#
loop_
_entity_poly.entity_id
_entity_poly.type
_entity_poly.pdbx_seq_one_letter_code
_entity_poly.pdbx_strand_id
1 'polypeptide(L)'
;MLYIWDIEKIIQQTLAAHSLKINIQFDNELPAPMSYNLSNNTIKFNYLKVNGYIRTIKMKETDENLVKIIVYRTIGYYIDFRKSNYDLRTLMYGGEEEKAELKIQIEKNSWEYGRTLVPDPLASSYDEVHKQDKGLLMPL
;
A
#
# COMPACT_ATOMS: atom_id res chain seq x y z
N MET A 1 -1.42 8.67 17.25
CA MET A 1 -1.54 7.18 17.36
C MET A 1 -2.98 6.83 17.09
N LEU A 2 -3.20 6.07 16.03
CA LEU A 2 -4.53 5.70 15.55
C LEU A 2 -4.91 4.33 16.08
N TYR A 3 -6.18 4.15 16.45
CA TYR A 3 -6.72 2.85 16.80
C TYR A 3 -7.02 2.03 15.55
N ILE A 4 -7.24 0.71 15.72
CA ILE A 4 -7.62 -0.21 14.65
C ILE A 4 -8.83 0.33 13.87
N TRP A 5 -9.86 0.78 14.59
CA TRP A 5 -11.09 1.33 14.01
C TRP A 5 -10.86 2.62 13.20
N ASP A 6 -9.91 3.47 13.60
CA ASP A 6 -9.58 4.69 12.86
C ASP A 6 -8.93 4.33 11.51
N ILE A 7 -7.98 3.39 11.53
CA ILE A 7 -7.29 2.92 10.32
C ILE A 7 -8.29 2.25 9.37
N GLU A 8 -9.13 1.34 9.89
CA GLU A 8 -10.15 0.68 9.09
C GLU A 8 -11.11 1.68 8.44
N LYS A 9 -11.57 2.69 9.20
CA LYS A 9 -12.44 3.74 8.68
C LYS A 9 -11.78 4.54 7.58
N ILE A 10 -10.49 4.89 7.72
CA ILE A 10 -9.73 5.59 6.68
C ILE A 10 -9.64 4.75 5.40
N ILE A 11 -9.36 3.44 5.52
CA ILE A 11 -9.34 2.52 4.38
C ILE A 11 -10.71 2.49 3.71
N GLN A 12 -11.79 2.27 4.46
CA GLN A 12 -13.16 2.22 3.96
C GLN A 12 -13.54 3.51 3.20
N GLN A 13 -13.28 4.67 3.79
CA GLN A 13 -13.61 5.96 3.19
C GLN A 13 -12.82 6.21 1.91
N THR A 14 -11.53 5.85 1.89
CA THR A 14 -10.67 6.00 0.71
C THR A 14 -11.16 5.09 -0.42
N LEU A 15 -11.48 3.83 -0.13
CA LEU A 15 -12.02 2.90 -1.12
C LEU A 15 -13.38 3.36 -1.67
N ALA A 16 -14.27 3.83 -0.79
CA ALA A 16 -15.59 4.34 -1.17
C ALA A 16 -15.50 5.57 -2.09
N ALA A 17 -14.56 6.49 -1.83
CA ALA A 17 -14.34 7.66 -2.66
C ALA A 17 -13.98 7.32 -4.13
N HIS A 18 -13.38 6.15 -4.35
CA HIS A 18 -13.02 5.64 -5.67
C HIS A 18 -13.92 4.51 -6.16
N SER A 19 -15.04 4.24 -5.48
CA SER A 19 -15.97 3.14 -5.80
C SER A 19 -15.31 1.76 -5.88
N LEU A 20 -14.24 1.54 -5.10
CA LEU A 20 -13.48 0.30 -5.08
C LEU A 20 -14.11 -0.70 -4.10
N LYS A 21 -14.52 -1.85 -4.62
CA LYS A 21 -15.08 -2.96 -3.84
C LYS A 21 -13.97 -3.93 -3.43
N ILE A 22 -13.16 -3.54 -2.45
CA ILE A 22 -12.05 -4.35 -1.92
C ILE A 22 -12.37 -4.68 -0.45
N ASN A 23 -12.20 -5.94 -0.06
CA ASN A 23 -12.41 -6.38 1.33
C ASN A 23 -11.33 -5.79 2.24
N ILE A 24 -11.64 -5.64 3.52
CA ILE A 24 -10.69 -5.14 4.51
C ILE A 24 -10.59 -6.17 5.63
N GLN A 25 -9.36 -6.47 6.04
CA GLN A 25 -9.09 -7.40 7.12
C GLN A 25 -7.96 -6.88 8.01
N PHE A 26 -8.20 -6.89 9.31
CA PHE A 26 -7.15 -6.68 10.29
C PHE A 26 -6.31 -7.95 10.47
N ASP A 27 -4.99 -7.80 10.51
CA ASP A 27 -4.04 -8.91 10.65
C ASP A 27 -2.81 -8.47 11.48
N ASN A 28 -2.70 -8.95 12.72
CA ASN A 28 -1.58 -8.62 13.62
C ASN A 28 -0.26 -9.30 13.24
N GLU A 29 -0.31 -10.35 12.44
CA GLU A 29 0.87 -11.12 12.01
C GLU A 29 1.42 -10.59 10.69
N LEU A 30 0.71 -9.67 10.03
CA LEU A 30 1.18 -9.06 8.79
C LEU A 30 2.51 -8.29 9.07
N PRO A 31 3.62 -8.62 8.38
CA PRO A 31 4.92 -8.03 8.66
C PRO A 31 5.03 -6.57 8.19
N ALA A 32 4.15 -6.16 7.27
CA ALA A 32 4.06 -4.83 6.67
C ALA A 32 2.89 -4.01 7.25
N PRO A 33 2.88 -2.67 7.08
CA PRO A 33 1.75 -1.82 7.47
C PRO A 33 0.43 -2.23 6.82
N MET A 34 0.46 -2.44 5.51
CA MET A 34 -0.67 -2.89 4.70
C MET A 34 -0.18 -3.78 3.56
N SER A 35 -1.05 -4.66 3.08
CA SER A 35 -0.82 -5.44 1.87
C SER A 35 -2.12 -5.65 1.10
N TYR A 36 -2.01 -5.96 -0.19
CA TYR A 36 -3.14 -6.35 -1.02
C TYR A 36 -3.01 -7.83 -1.40
N ASN A 37 -4.06 -8.61 -1.12
CA ASN A 37 -4.18 -10.00 -1.52
C ASN A 37 -5.05 -10.10 -2.77
N LEU A 38 -4.45 -10.52 -3.88
CA LEU A 38 -5.13 -10.67 -5.17
C LEU A 38 -6.21 -11.76 -5.14
N SER A 39 -5.93 -12.91 -4.53
CA SER A 39 -6.78 -14.11 -4.59
C SER A 39 -8.15 -13.90 -3.95
N ASN A 40 -8.24 -13.08 -2.91
CA ASN A 40 -9.50 -12.78 -2.23
C ASN A 40 -9.86 -11.29 -2.25
N ASN A 41 -9.17 -10.50 -3.08
CA ASN A 41 -9.39 -9.05 -3.25
C ASN A 41 -9.52 -8.32 -1.90
N THR A 42 -8.51 -8.47 -1.04
CA THR A 42 -8.51 -7.98 0.34
C THR A 42 -7.30 -7.09 0.63
N ILE A 43 -7.52 -5.93 1.23
CA ILE A 43 -6.49 -5.16 1.91
C ILE A 43 -6.37 -5.67 3.34
N LYS A 44 -5.18 -6.14 3.69
CA LYS A 44 -4.82 -6.47 5.07
C LYS A 44 -4.07 -5.31 5.69
N PHE A 45 -4.24 -5.08 7.00
CA PHE A 45 -3.46 -4.08 7.71
C PHE A 45 -3.08 -4.53 9.13
N ASN A 46 -1.92 -4.06 9.59
CA ASN A 46 -1.42 -4.26 10.95
C ASN A 46 -1.33 -2.92 11.69
N TYR A 47 -2.09 -2.77 12.76
CA TYR A 47 -2.16 -1.54 13.55
C TYR A 47 -0.79 -1.07 14.07
N LEU A 48 0.03 -1.98 14.58
CA LEU A 48 1.34 -1.65 15.13
C LEU A 48 2.30 -1.22 14.02
N LYS A 49 2.27 -1.92 12.87
CA LYS A 49 3.12 -1.60 11.72
C LYS A 49 2.72 -0.29 11.06
N VAL A 50 1.41 -0.01 10.93
CA VAL A 50 0.92 1.29 10.45
C VAL A 50 1.39 2.43 11.36
N ASN A 51 1.12 2.33 12.66
CA ASN A 51 1.55 3.37 13.61
C ASN A 51 3.09 3.48 13.70
N GLY A 52 3.82 2.39 13.52
CA GLY A 52 5.28 2.39 13.43
C GLY A 52 5.77 3.13 12.19
N TYR A 53 5.22 2.81 11.02
CA TYR A 53 5.59 3.41 9.74
C TYR A 53 5.29 4.91 9.70
N ILE A 54 4.11 5.36 10.13
CA ILE A 54 3.82 6.80 10.13
C ILE A 54 4.76 7.60 11.05
N ARG A 55 5.31 6.98 12.11
CA ARG A 55 6.30 7.60 13.01
C ARG A 55 7.71 7.68 12.41
N THR A 56 8.04 6.86 11.42
CA THR A 56 9.36 6.92 10.76
C THR A 56 9.44 8.00 9.69
N ILE A 57 8.29 8.43 9.14
CA ILE A 57 8.21 9.48 8.13
C ILE A 57 8.52 10.83 8.77
N LYS A 58 9.51 11.54 8.23
CA LYS A 58 9.97 12.83 8.75
C LYS A 58 9.37 13.97 7.94
N MET A 59 8.08 14.22 8.11
CA MET A 59 7.40 15.35 7.47
C MET A 59 6.26 15.91 8.31
N LYS A 60 5.80 17.12 8.00
CA LYS A 60 4.65 17.73 8.64
C LYS A 60 3.37 17.34 7.89
N GLU A 61 2.76 16.24 8.33
CA GLU A 61 1.48 15.74 7.81
C GLU A 61 0.68 15.11 8.97
N THR A 62 -0.64 15.02 8.84
CA THR A 62 -1.48 14.37 9.85
C THR A 62 -1.34 12.84 9.81
N ASP A 63 -1.46 12.17 10.95
CA ASP A 63 -1.48 10.70 11.04
C ASP A 63 -2.51 10.11 10.04
N GLU A 64 -3.69 10.73 9.92
CA GLU A 64 -4.74 10.32 9.00
C GLU A 64 -4.30 10.36 7.53
N ASN A 65 -3.68 11.46 7.11
CA ASN A 65 -3.19 11.64 5.75
C ASN A 65 -2.03 10.70 5.44
N LEU A 66 -1.14 10.43 6.41
CA LEU A 66 -0.09 9.43 6.24
C LEU A 66 -0.69 8.02 6.06
N VAL A 67 -1.76 7.67 6.79
CA VAL A 67 -2.48 6.42 6.54
C VAL A 67 -3.11 6.40 5.15
N LYS A 68 -3.77 7.48 4.71
CA LYS A 68 -4.32 7.59 3.34
C LYS A 68 -3.25 7.35 2.28
N ILE A 69 -2.04 7.87 2.46
CA ILE A 69 -0.91 7.63 1.55
C ILE A 69 -0.57 6.14 1.46
N ILE A 70 -0.50 5.43 2.60
CA ILE A 70 -0.30 3.97 2.62
C ILE A 70 -1.43 3.25 1.87
N VAL A 71 -2.67 3.68 2.06
CA VAL A 71 -3.84 3.13 1.37
C VAL A 71 -3.74 3.34 -0.15
N TYR A 72 -3.40 4.54 -0.61
CA TYR A 72 -3.25 4.83 -2.04
C TYR A 72 -2.18 3.98 -2.70
N ARG A 73 -1.01 3.81 -2.07
CA ARG A 73 -0.01 2.85 -2.55
C ARG A 73 -0.55 1.42 -2.58
N THR A 74 -1.28 1.01 -1.54
CA THR A 74 -1.86 -0.34 -1.47
C THR A 74 -2.86 -0.58 -2.61
N ILE A 75 -3.68 0.42 -2.94
CA ILE A 75 -4.56 0.41 -4.11
C ILE A 75 -3.76 0.38 -5.41
N GLY A 76 -2.56 0.97 -5.43
CA GLY A 76 -1.61 0.86 -6.52
C GLY A 76 -1.31 -0.59 -6.91
N TYR A 77 -1.06 -1.48 -5.93
CA TYR A 77 -0.93 -2.92 -6.22
C TYR A 77 -2.19 -3.50 -6.87
N TYR A 78 -3.37 -3.16 -6.35
CA TYR A 78 -4.64 -3.59 -6.93
C TYR A 78 -4.77 -3.18 -8.41
N ILE A 79 -4.45 -1.92 -8.73
CA ILE A 79 -4.50 -1.42 -10.11
C ILE A 79 -3.46 -2.13 -10.98
N ASP A 80 -2.25 -2.30 -10.46
CA ASP A 80 -1.14 -2.94 -11.16
C ASP A 80 -1.50 -4.37 -11.55
N PHE A 81 -1.94 -5.21 -10.60
CA PHE A 81 -2.37 -6.58 -10.89
C PHE A 81 -3.56 -6.68 -11.86
N ARG A 82 -4.36 -5.61 -12.01
CA ARG A 82 -5.49 -5.57 -12.94
C ARG A 82 -5.09 -5.13 -14.36
N LYS A 83 -4.03 -4.32 -14.48
CA LYS A 83 -3.54 -3.80 -15.76
C LYS A 83 -2.42 -4.65 -16.35
N SER A 84 -1.56 -5.15 -15.47
CA SER A 84 -0.40 -5.95 -15.82
C SER A 84 -0.83 -7.41 -15.89
N ASN A 85 -0.64 -8.03 -17.06
CA ASN A 85 -0.67 -9.49 -17.20
C ASN A 85 0.62 -10.05 -16.60
N TYR A 86 0.86 -9.83 -15.31
CA TYR A 86 1.99 -10.45 -14.63
C TYR A 86 1.88 -11.96 -14.81
N ASP A 87 3.00 -12.57 -15.19
CA ASP A 87 3.08 -14.02 -15.07
C ASP A 87 3.16 -14.32 -13.58
N LEU A 88 2.00 -14.53 -12.95
CA LEU A 88 1.90 -14.95 -11.56
C LEU A 88 2.68 -16.26 -11.32
N ARG A 89 2.98 -17.03 -12.39
CA ARG A 89 3.88 -18.19 -12.30
C ARG A 89 5.31 -17.79 -11.96
N THR A 90 5.80 -16.62 -12.37
CA THR A 90 7.13 -16.13 -11.96
C THR A 90 7.16 -15.88 -10.45
N LEU A 91 6.11 -15.26 -9.88
CA LEU A 91 6.01 -15.09 -8.42
C LEU A 91 5.95 -16.44 -7.68
N MET A 92 5.28 -17.45 -8.24
CA MET A 92 5.10 -18.75 -7.59
C MET A 92 6.29 -19.71 -7.78
N TYR A 93 6.85 -19.75 -8.99
CA TYR A 93 7.75 -20.81 -9.46
C TYR A 93 9.06 -20.28 -10.06
N GLY A 94 9.19 -18.97 -10.28
CA GLY A 94 10.40 -18.36 -10.82
C GLY A 94 11.60 -18.49 -9.88
N GLY A 95 12.79 -18.26 -10.44
CA GLY A 95 14.03 -18.17 -9.67
C GLY A 95 14.01 -16.99 -8.70
N GLU A 96 14.89 -17.00 -7.69
CA GLU A 96 14.96 -15.92 -6.70
C GLU A 96 15.26 -14.56 -7.34
N GLU A 97 16.11 -14.53 -8.38
CA GLU A 97 16.42 -13.31 -9.13
C GLU A 97 15.20 -12.80 -9.91
N GLU A 98 14.52 -13.66 -10.66
CA GLU A 98 13.30 -13.30 -11.40
C GLU A 98 12.19 -12.79 -10.47
N LYS A 99 12.03 -13.44 -9.30
CA LYS A 99 11.10 -13.00 -8.26
C LYS A 99 11.48 -11.63 -7.71
N ALA A 100 12.77 -11.40 -7.45
CA ALA A 100 13.26 -10.11 -6.93
C ALA A 100 13.03 -8.98 -7.94
N GLU A 101 13.36 -9.19 -9.22
CA GLU A 101 13.11 -8.23 -10.29
C GLU A 101 11.62 -7.90 -10.42
N LEU A 102 10.77 -8.92 -10.44
CA LEU A 102 9.32 -8.75 -10.53
C LEU A 102 8.76 -8.01 -9.30
N LYS A 103 9.24 -8.32 -8.10
CA LYS A 103 8.87 -7.58 -6.88
C LYS A 103 9.28 -6.11 -6.97
N ILE A 104 10.49 -5.80 -7.45
CA ILE A 104 10.93 -4.40 -7.64
C ILE A 104 10.02 -3.66 -8.61
N GLN A 105 9.61 -4.31 -9.71
CA GLN A 105 8.68 -3.73 -10.67
C GLN A 105 7.31 -3.47 -10.04
N ILE A 106 6.75 -4.45 -9.33
CA ILE A 106 5.46 -4.33 -8.64
C ILE A 106 5.51 -3.20 -7.60
N GLU A 107 6.58 -3.12 -6.82
CA GLU A 107 6.79 -2.05 -5.84
C GLU A 107 6.79 -0.67 -6.50
N LYS A 108 7.55 -0.50 -7.57
CA LYS A 108 7.61 0.75 -8.33
C LYS A 108 6.22 1.11 -8.90
N ASN A 109 5.56 0.15 -9.53
CA ASN A 109 4.25 0.36 -10.14
C ASN A 109 3.18 0.69 -9.10
N SER A 110 3.26 0.14 -7.88
CA SER A 110 2.31 0.46 -6.81
C SER A 110 2.31 1.95 -6.46
N TRP A 111 3.47 2.59 -6.45
CA TRP A 111 3.60 4.03 -6.22
C TRP A 111 3.06 4.83 -7.41
N GLU A 112 3.40 4.44 -8.64
CA GLU A 112 2.94 5.14 -9.85
C GLU A 112 1.43 5.05 -10.04
N TYR A 113 0.84 3.87 -9.89
CA TYR A 113 -0.60 3.68 -10.01
C TYR A 113 -1.36 4.24 -8.81
N GLY A 114 -0.84 4.09 -7.60
CA GLY A 114 -1.44 4.68 -6.41
C GLY A 114 -1.55 6.20 -6.53
N ARG A 115 -0.50 6.85 -7.05
CA ARG A 115 -0.46 8.30 -7.28
C ARG A 115 -1.60 8.81 -8.16
N THR A 116 -2.11 8.00 -9.09
CA THR A 116 -3.20 8.40 -10.01
C THR A 116 -4.54 8.63 -9.30
N LEU A 117 -4.71 8.13 -8.08
CA LEU A 117 -5.93 8.30 -7.28
C LEU A 117 -5.78 9.35 -6.17
N VAL A 118 -4.55 9.80 -5.90
CA VAL A 118 -4.28 10.75 -4.81
C VAL A 118 -4.87 12.12 -5.17
N PRO A 119 -5.70 12.72 -4.29
CA PRO A 119 -6.25 14.06 -4.54
C PRO A 119 -5.16 15.13 -4.43
N ASP A 120 -5.32 16.23 -5.18
CA ASP A 120 -4.32 17.30 -5.30
C ASP A 120 -3.76 17.82 -3.96
N PRO A 121 -4.55 18.02 -2.88
CA PRO A 121 -4.02 18.50 -1.60
C PRO A 121 -3.03 17.54 -0.94
N LEU A 122 -3.07 16.24 -1.28
CA LEU A 122 -2.23 15.19 -0.70
C LEU A 122 -1.08 14.77 -1.63
N ALA A 123 -1.09 15.22 -2.89
CA ALA A 123 -0.13 14.87 -3.92
C ALA A 123 1.33 15.05 -3.49
N SER A 124 1.67 16.24 -2.99
CA SER A 124 3.04 16.55 -2.56
C SER A 124 3.50 15.68 -1.40
N SER A 125 2.59 15.39 -0.46
CA SER A 125 2.88 14.54 0.69
C SER A 125 3.12 13.10 0.25
N TYR A 126 2.30 12.59 -0.66
CA TYR A 126 2.47 11.26 -1.25
C TYR A 126 3.83 11.11 -1.95
N ASP A 127 4.18 12.09 -2.79
CA ASP A 127 5.46 12.08 -3.53
C ASP A 127 6.66 12.16 -2.58
N GLU A 128 6.53 12.87 -1.46
CA GLU A 128 7.57 12.97 -0.43
C GLU A 128 7.72 11.66 0.35
N VAL A 129 6.62 11.02 0.76
CA VAL A 129 6.67 9.70 1.40
C VAL A 129 7.30 8.67 0.47
N HIS A 130 6.96 8.66 -0.82
CA HIS A 130 7.58 7.76 -1.80
C HIS A 130 9.11 7.92 -1.86
N LYS A 131 9.63 9.15 -1.79
CA LYS A 131 11.08 9.40 -1.76
C LYS A 131 11.72 8.86 -0.48
N GLN A 132 11.07 9.02 0.67
CA GLN A 132 11.57 8.53 1.96
C GLN A 132 11.45 7.00 2.08
N ASP A 133 10.48 6.40 1.39
CA ASP A 133 10.21 4.95 1.40
C ASP A 133 11.31 4.12 0.74
N LYS A 134 12.15 4.73 -0.12
CA LYS A 134 13.25 4.08 -0.85
C LYS A 134 14.32 3.40 0.04
N GLY A 135 14.16 3.38 1.36
CA GLY A 135 14.98 2.61 2.29
C GLY A 135 14.24 1.93 3.44
N LEU A 136 12.89 1.81 3.42
CA LEU A 136 12.10 1.41 4.59
C LEU A 136 11.20 0.17 4.44
N LEU A 137 11.03 -0.39 3.25
CA LEU A 137 10.19 -1.59 3.09
C LEU A 137 10.92 -2.76 2.47
N MET A 138 10.84 -3.89 3.18
CA MET A 138 11.00 -5.20 2.56
C MET A 138 9.86 -5.39 1.55
N PRO A 139 10.15 -5.78 0.29
CA PRO A 139 9.12 -6.11 -0.67
C PRO A 139 8.31 -7.33 -0.19
N LEU A 140 7.01 -7.32 -0.51
CA LEU A 140 6.00 -8.39 -0.35
C LEU A 140 6.46 -9.72 0.25
#